data_AF-A0A250LCV3-F1
#
_entry.id   AF-A0A250LCV3-F1
#
_cell.length_a   1.000
_cell.length_b   1.000
_cell.length_c   1.000
_cell.angle_alpha   90.00
_cell.angle_beta   90.00
_cell.angle_gamma   90.00
#
_symmetry.space_group_name_H-M   'P 1'
#
loop_
_entity.id
_entity.type
_entity.pdbx_description
1 polymer ?
#
loop_
_entity_poly.entity_id
_entity_poly.type
_entity_poly.pdbx_seq_one_letter_code
_entity_poly.pdbx_strand_id
1 'polypeptide(L)'
;MQISEIFIPGSGPVPSDDERDALLAQPVSSPVGSCGISQRLITFFRSVACDPVVRPGGDETRYVRSDWTVTSGNRIAPKASPSYRMVRFARTPMWFKNLQLHRLPAPWAVTPDQMEKWLAPHAFQPGTSVEMQRCGWASPRDDGALVYSINRQMLLTFRAEKKLLPASVVTQVTKARALEMEEQQGFKVGRKQMRELKEQVTDELLPRAFTIQRDTRVWIDTVNGWLVIDAASQALADDVRGLLVKSIDQLPLAGVQVVRSPVAAMTDWLLSGEAPGGFTVDQDAELRSSGEGGATVRYVGHALEANDMRRHIEAGKQCMRLAMTWDNRISFVLTPSLTIKRVTPLDVIKEAADPTAQNDDERFDSDVTLMTGELERMLASLIDILGGEQRDSVHQAAAA
;
A
#
# COMPACT_ATOMS: atom_id res chain seq x y z
N MET A 1 -16.49 -40.31 57.97
CA MET A 1 -17.80 -40.90 57.62
C MET A 1 -17.76 -41.18 56.12
N GLN A 2 -17.63 -42.48 55.76
CA GLN A 2 -17.86 -43.20 54.46
C GLN A 2 -17.48 -42.48 53.14
N ILE A 3 -16.56 -42.91 52.26
CA ILE A 3 -16.11 -44.22 51.71
C ILE A 3 -17.23 -45.11 51.13
N SER A 4 -17.23 -45.24 49.79
CA SER A 4 -17.46 -46.47 48.96
C SER A 4 -17.65 -46.03 47.48
N GLU A 5 -16.69 -46.15 46.57
CA GLU A 5 -16.24 -47.33 45.78
C GLU A 5 -17.33 -48.03 44.93
N ILE A 6 -17.29 -47.92 43.59
CA ILE A 6 -16.71 -48.80 42.54
C ILE A 6 -17.77 -49.73 41.89
N PHE A 7 -17.94 -49.70 40.55
CA PHE A 7 -17.80 -50.88 39.65
C PHE A 7 -17.92 -50.55 38.14
N ILE A 8 -16.93 -51.00 37.36
CA ILE A 8 -16.87 -51.21 35.89
C ILE A 8 -16.56 -52.73 35.74
N PRO A 9 -17.12 -53.53 34.79
CA PRO A 9 -16.57 -53.79 33.42
C PRO A 9 -17.65 -54.25 32.39
N GLY A 10 -17.42 -54.42 31.07
CA GLY A 10 -16.23 -54.36 30.22
C GLY A 10 -16.54 -54.79 28.76
N SER A 11 -15.52 -54.63 27.88
CA SER A 11 -15.12 -55.43 26.68
C SER A 11 -16.16 -55.77 25.57
N GLY A 12 -16.07 -55.26 24.32
CA GLY A 12 -15.13 -55.58 23.20
C GLY A 12 -15.96 -56.00 21.94
N PRO A 13 -15.45 -56.23 20.69
CA PRO A 13 -14.10 -56.07 20.11
C PRO A 13 -14.06 -55.27 18.75
N VAL A 14 -12.85 -55.17 18.18
CA VAL A 14 -12.46 -54.61 16.85
C VAL A 14 -12.64 -55.64 15.72
N PRO A 15 -12.74 -55.24 14.43
CA PRO A 15 -11.90 -55.88 13.41
C PRO A 15 -11.28 -54.95 12.34
N SER A 16 -10.26 -55.49 11.68
CA SER A 16 -9.30 -54.93 10.71
C SER A 16 -9.61 -55.28 9.24
N ASP A 17 -8.76 -54.75 8.34
CA ASP A 17 -8.73 -54.79 6.86
C ASP A 17 -8.81 -56.16 6.14
N ASP A 18 -9.12 -56.05 4.84
CA ASP A 18 -8.92 -56.98 3.69
C ASP A 18 -9.82 -58.21 3.53
N GLU A 19 -10.66 -58.21 2.47
CA GLU A 19 -10.50 -59.12 1.32
C GLU A 19 -11.58 -58.89 0.22
N ARG A 20 -11.07 -58.60 -0.99
CA ARG A 20 -11.37 -59.26 -2.29
C ARG A 20 -12.75 -59.12 -2.96
N ASP A 21 -12.69 -58.36 -4.06
CA ASP A 21 -12.81 -58.80 -5.46
C ASP A 21 -14.09 -59.47 -6.00
N ALA A 22 -14.45 -58.97 -7.19
CA ALA A 22 -15.02 -59.69 -8.35
C ALA A 22 -16.54 -59.95 -8.32
N LEU A 23 -17.36 -59.69 -9.35
CA LEU A 23 -17.24 -59.40 -10.79
C LEU A 23 -18.55 -58.67 -11.20
N LEU A 24 -18.59 -57.81 -12.22
CA LEU A 24 -18.92 -58.08 -13.64
C LEU A 24 -19.22 -56.68 -14.23
N ALA A 25 -18.98 -56.28 -15.48
CA ALA A 25 -18.35 -56.82 -16.65
C ALA A 25 -18.11 -55.63 -17.62
N GLN A 26 -16.99 -55.70 -18.33
CA GLN A 26 -16.56 -54.93 -19.50
C GLN A 26 -17.56 -55.04 -20.70
N PRO A 27 -17.43 -54.30 -21.85
CA PRO A 27 -16.14 -54.13 -22.56
C PRO A 27 -15.89 -52.94 -23.53
N VAL A 28 -14.58 -52.74 -23.76
CA VAL A 28 -13.80 -52.16 -24.89
C VAL A 28 -14.43 -51.22 -25.93
N SER A 29 -13.73 -50.11 -26.24
CA SER A 29 -12.82 -50.05 -27.42
C SER A 29 -12.26 -48.63 -27.67
N SER A 30 -10.95 -48.52 -27.83
CA SER A 30 -10.28 -47.49 -28.65
C SER A 30 -9.89 -48.16 -29.98
N PRO A 31 -9.68 -47.46 -31.12
CA PRO A 31 -8.37 -46.81 -31.35
C PRO A 31 -8.34 -45.58 -32.31
N VAL A 32 -7.29 -44.74 -32.14
CA VAL A 32 -6.38 -44.15 -33.16
C VAL A 32 -6.93 -43.33 -34.35
N GLY A 33 -6.41 -42.11 -34.54
CA GLY A 33 -5.99 -41.65 -35.89
C GLY A 33 -6.10 -40.15 -36.25
N SER A 34 -4.94 -39.53 -36.50
CA SER A 34 -4.67 -38.47 -37.50
C SER A 34 -4.84 -36.96 -37.17
N CYS A 35 -3.71 -36.34 -36.82
CA CYS A 35 -2.99 -35.27 -37.56
C CYS A 35 -3.77 -34.20 -38.36
N GLY A 36 -3.49 -32.91 -38.10
CA GLY A 36 -3.85 -31.79 -38.99
C GLY A 36 -3.70 -30.38 -38.41
N ILE A 37 -2.46 -29.88 -38.34
CA ILE A 37 -2.03 -28.51 -38.69
C ILE A 37 -2.96 -27.33 -38.33
N SER A 38 -2.55 -26.47 -37.39
CA SER A 38 -2.52 -25.02 -37.68
C SER A 38 -1.42 -24.32 -36.88
N GLN A 39 -0.45 -23.87 -37.65
CA GLN A 39 0.69 -23.05 -37.32
C GLN A 39 0.27 -21.60 -36.99
N ARG A 40 1.00 -21.02 -36.01
CA ARG A 40 1.57 -19.67 -36.05
C ARG A 40 0.58 -18.49 -35.96
N LEU A 41 0.90 -17.31 -35.41
CA LEU A 41 1.98 -16.70 -34.65
C LEU A 41 1.40 -15.31 -34.29
N ILE A 42 1.85 -14.71 -33.19
CA ILE A 42 2.12 -13.26 -33.07
C ILE A 42 1.05 -12.29 -33.60
N THR A 43 0.34 -11.60 -32.69
CA THR A 43 0.31 -10.13 -32.72
C THR A 43 0.02 -9.56 -31.33
N PHE A 44 1.10 -9.23 -30.62
CA PHE A 44 1.11 -8.24 -29.55
C PHE A 44 1.80 -7.01 -30.16
N PHE A 45 1.23 -5.81 -29.94
CA PHE A 45 1.59 -4.46 -30.43
C PHE A 45 0.87 -3.87 -31.66
N ARG A 46 0.44 -2.62 -31.47
CA ARG A 46 -0.32 -1.65 -32.32
C ARG A 46 -1.82 -1.92 -32.35
N SER A 47 -2.69 -1.00 -31.91
CA SER A 47 -2.85 0.33 -32.51
C SER A 47 -3.49 1.34 -31.55
N VAL A 48 -2.90 2.52 -31.48
CA VAL A 48 -3.53 3.79 -31.07
C VAL A 48 -3.77 4.57 -32.36
N ALA A 49 -5.04 4.85 -32.68
CA ALA A 49 -5.56 5.95 -33.52
C ALA A 49 -7.10 5.81 -33.50
N CYS A 50 -7.83 6.66 -32.77
CA CYS A 50 -8.38 7.96 -33.21
C CYS A 50 -9.48 7.83 -34.29
N ASP A 51 -10.72 8.11 -33.88
CA ASP A 51 -11.70 8.82 -34.71
C ASP A 51 -12.04 10.16 -34.03
N PRO A 52 -12.00 11.30 -34.75
CA PRO A 52 -12.18 12.63 -34.18
C PRO A 52 -13.63 13.15 -34.25
N VAL A 53 -14.06 13.81 -33.18
CA VAL A 53 -15.23 14.70 -33.17
C VAL A 53 -14.79 16.09 -33.63
N VAL A 54 -15.44 16.60 -34.67
CA VAL A 54 -15.25 17.89 -35.34
C VAL A 54 -15.66 19.06 -34.44
N ARG A 55 -14.79 20.07 -34.26
CA ARG A 55 -15.15 21.51 -34.16
C ARG A 55 -14.01 22.39 -34.72
N PRO A 56 -14.32 23.51 -35.40
CA PRO A 56 -13.34 24.28 -36.17
C PRO A 56 -12.78 25.48 -35.39
N GLY A 57 -11.57 25.91 -35.77
CA GLY A 57 -10.95 27.15 -35.33
C GLY A 57 -9.45 27.10 -35.61
N GLY A 58 -9.01 27.79 -36.66
CA GLY A 58 -7.66 27.69 -37.21
C GLY A 58 -6.58 28.37 -36.37
N ASP A 59 -5.34 27.95 -36.56
CA ASP A 59 -4.31 28.86 -37.08
C ASP A 59 -3.12 28.04 -37.64
N GLU A 60 -2.43 28.63 -38.60
CA GLU A 60 -1.41 28.03 -39.46
C GLU A 60 -0.18 27.50 -38.70
N THR A 61 0.39 26.36 -39.14
CA THR A 61 1.84 26.15 -39.01
C THR A 61 2.39 25.27 -40.13
N ARG A 62 3.30 25.87 -40.92
CA ARG A 62 4.03 25.27 -42.05
C ARG A 62 4.89 24.10 -41.59
N TYR A 63 4.80 22.99 -42.32
CA TYR A 63 5.78 21.89 -42.28
C TYR A 63 6.89 22.13 -43.30
N VAL A 64 8.14 22.23 -42.85
CA VAL A 64 9.33 22.15 -43.71
C VAL A 64 9.85 20.72 -43.67
N ARG A 65 9.78 20.04 -44.82
CA ARG A 65 10.37 18.72 -45.08
C ARG A 65 11.87 18.92 -45.33
N SER A 66 12.73 18.22 -44.59
CA SER A 66 14.16 18.12 -44.91
C SER A 66 14.49 16.70 -45.37
N ASP A 67 14.75 16.58 -46.66
CA ASP A 67 15.34 15.42 -47.31
C ASP A 67 16.77 15.18 -46.80
N TRP A 68 17.13 13.91 -46.60
CA TRP A 68 18.50 13.52 -46.27
C TRP A 68 19.29 13.25 -47.56
N THR A 69 20.38 13.98 -47.75
CA THR A 69 21.46 13.59 -48.67
C THR A 69 22.70 13.21 -47.87
N VAL A 70 23.25 12.05 -48.19
CA VAL A 70 24.52 11.55 -47.62
C VAL A 70 25.66 12.24 -48.34
N THR A 71 26.49 12.97 -47.60
CA THR A 71 27.83 13.36 -48.07
C THR A 71 28.88 12.98 -47.03
N SER A 72 29.98 12.47 -47.56
CA SER A 72 31.13 11.90 -46.87
C SER A 72 32.03 12.97 -46.26
N GLY A 73 32.60 12.64 -45.10
CA GLY A 73 33.85 13.19 -44.59
C GLY A 73 33.76 14.47 -43.76
N ASN A 74 33.80 14.34 -42.43
CA ASN A 74 34.84 15.01 -41.64
C ASN A 74 34.90 14.53 -40.18
N ARG A 75 36.10 14.66 -39.61
CA ARG A 75 36.57 14.38 -38.24
C ARG A 75 35.54 14.66 -37.13
N ILE A 76 35.27 13.67 -36.26
CA ILE A 76 34.46 13.82 -35.05
C ILE A 76 35.39 14.20 -33.87
N ALA A 77 35.25 15.42 -33.35
CA ALA A 77 35.75 15.80 -32.02
C ALA A 77 34.77 15.30 -30.94
N PRO A 78 35.22 14.94 -29.72
CA PRO A 78 34.34 14.43 -28.69
C PRO A 78 33.39 15.53 -28.20
N LYS A 79 32.09 15.36 -28.46
CA LYS A 79 31.04 16.20 -27.87
C LYS A 79 31.03 16.01 -26.36
N ALA A 80 31.07 17.12 -25.64
CA ALA A 80 30.93 17.21 -24.20
C ALA A 80 29.70 16.43 -23.71
N SER A 81 29.87 15.72 -22.59
CA SER A 81 28.84 14.96 -21.90
C SER A 81 27.60 15.84 -21.63
N PRO A 82 26.39 15.39 -21.97
CA PRO A 82 25.19 16.16 -21.70
C PRO A 82 24.97 16.23 -20.19
N SER A 83 24.97 17.45 -19.63
CA SER A 83 24.51 17.70 -18.27
C SER A 83 23.03 17.33 -18.19
N TYR A 84 22.73 16.16 -17.62
CA TYR A 84 21.36 15.79 -17.31
C TYR A 84 20.83 16.76 -16.24
N ARG A 85 20.00 17.72 -16.65
CA ARG A 85 19.10 18.41 -15.72
C ARG A 85 18.15 17.34 -15.20
N MET A 86 18.30 17.00 -13.93
CA MET A 86 17.37 16.13 -13.21
C MET A 86 15.97 16.73 -13.37
N VAL A 87 15.11 16.07 -14.13
CA VAL A 87 13.70 16.40 -14.20
C VAL A 87 13.17 16.14 -12.80
N ARG A 88 12.74 17.20 -12.08
CA ARG A 88 12.07 17.08 -10.79
C ARG A 88 10.88 16.14 -11.00
N PHE A 89 10.96 14.92 -10.47
CA PHE A 89 9.83 13.99 -10.48
C PHE A 89 8.65 14.70 -9.80
N ALA A 90 7.46 14.53 -10.39
CA ALA A 90 6.23 15.16 -9.92
C ALA A 90 6.13 15.07 -8.39
N ARG A 91 6.02 16.24 -7.74
CA ARG A 91 5.86 16.36 -6.28
C ARG A 91 4.78 15.37 -5.81
N THR A 92 5.09 14.57 -4.80
CA THR A 92 4.10 13.73 -4.13
C THR A 92 2.93 14.63 -3.72
N PRO A 93 1.67 14.28 -4.07
CA PRO A 93 0.53 15.12 -3.72
C PRO A 93 0.52 15.40 -2.23
N MET A 94 0.25 16.65 -1.85
CA MET A 94 0.46 17.14 -0.49
C MET A 94 -0.39 16.40 0.54
N TRP A 95 -1.61 16.04 0.16
CA TRP A 95 -2.60 15.42 1.03
C TRP A 95 -2.31 13.94 1.27
N PHE A 96 -2.37 13.52 2.54
CA PHE A 96 -2.20 12.13 2.92
C PHE A 96 -3.32 11.28 2.33
N LYS A 97 -2.98 10.14 1.72
CA LYS A 97 -3.97 9.27 1.07
C LYS A 97 -4.46 8.17 1.98
N ASN A 98 -3.66 7.79 2.97
CA ASN A 98 -3.95 6.76 3.95
C ASN A 98 -3.38 7.20 5.30
N LEU A 99 -3.93 6.71 6.40
CA LEU A 99 -3.49 7.07 7.74
C LEU A 99 -3.32 5.79 8.56
N GLN A 100 -2.09 5.52 8.97
CA GLN A 100 -1.78 4.55 10.02
C GLN A 100 -1.53 5.34 11.29
N LEU A 101 -2.37 5.09 12.29
CA LEU A 101 -2.47 5.95 13.47
C LEU A 101 -1.66 5.38 14.62
N HIS A 102 -0.89 6.24 15.26
CA HIS A 102 -0.13 5.95 16.46
C HIS A 102 -0.26 7.09 17.46
N ARG A 103 -0.02 6.77 18.73
CA ARG A 103 0.00 7.72 19.84
C ARG A 103 1.42 7.95 20.36
N LEU A 104 1.66 9.20 20.71
CA LEU A 104 2.81 9.72 21.44
C LEU A 104 2.31 10.36 22.75
N PRO A 105 3.20 10.62 23.72
CA PRO A 105 2.86 11.45 24.88
C PRO A 105 2.32 12.81 24.44
N ALA A 106 1.25 13.29 25.08
CA ALA A 106 0.65 14.58 24.81
C ALA A 106 0.71 15.44 26.08
N PRO A 107 1.41 16.59 26.10
CA PRO A 107 2.28 17.10 25.03
C PRO A 107 3.62 16.34 24.93
N TRP A 108 4.20 16.28 23.74
CA TRP A 108 5.53 15.72 23.53
C TRP A 108 6.58 16.84 23.47
N ALA A 109 7.49 16.88 24.46
CA ALA A 109 8.47 17.96 24.62
C ALA A 109 9.68 17.90 23.66
N VAL A 110 9.46 17.43 22.43
CA VAL A 110 10.52 17.33 21.40
C VAL A 110 10.49 18.55 20.49
N THR A 111 11.66 19.15 20.28
CA THR A 111 11.83 20.30 19.38
C THR A 111 12.19 19.85 17.96
N PRO A 112 11.89 20.64 16.91
CA PRO A 112 12.30 20.33 15.54
C PRO A 112 13.82 20.11 15.42
N ASP A 113 14.63 20.93 16.10
CA ASP A 113 16.09 20.82 16.09
C ASP A 113 16.60 19.51 16.73
N GLN A 114 15.92 19.06 17.79
CA GLN A 114 16.24 17.78 18.42
C GLN A 114 15.87 16.61 17.51
N MET A 115 14.71 16.69 16.87
CA MET A 115 14.27 15.71 15.88
C MET A 115 15.29 15.64 14.72
N GLU A 116 15.69 16.78 14.15
CA GLU A 116 16.67 16.85 13.05
C GLU A 116 17.98 16.13 13.42
N LYS A 117 18.49 16.34 14.63
CA LYS A 117 19.70 15.67 15.14
C LYS A 117 19.54 14.16 15.25
N TRP A 118 18.36 13.67 15.62
CA TRP A 118 18.06 12.24 15.71
C TRP A 118 17.92 11.58 14.33
N LEU A 119 17.37 12.31 13.35
CA LEU A 119 17.16 11.79 12.00
C LEU A 119 18.43 11.85 11.14
N ALA A 120 19.32 12.81 11.36
CA ALA A 120 20.50 13.06 10.54
C ALA A 120 21.41 11.82 10.32
N PRO A 121 21.70 10.95 11.32
CA PRO A 121 22.48 9.73 11.11
C PRO A 121 21.84 8.73 10.14
N HIS A 122 20.52 8.81 9.96
CA HIS A 122 19.73 7.94 9.11
C HIS A 122 19.17 8.69 7.88
N ALA A 123 19.79 9.81 7.50
CA ALA A 123 19.47 10.54 6.29
C ALA A 123 19.63 9.63 5.05
N PHE A 124 18.71 9.76 4.10
CA PHE A 124 18.71 9.01 2.87
C PHE A 124 19.96 9.35 2.05
N GLN A 125 20.62 8.30 1.59
CA GLN A 125 21.68 8.37 0.60
C GLN A 125 21.30 7.45 -0.55
N PRO A 126 21.60 7.81 -1.81
CA PRO A 126 21.38 6.93 -2.95
C PRO A 126 22.04 5.56 -2.74
N GLY A 127 21.37 4.49 -3.18
CA GLY A 127 21.88 3.14 -3.05
C GLY A 127 23.09 2.88 -3.93
N THR A 128 23.90 1.88 -3.57
CA THR A 128 24.97 1.40 -4.45
C THR A 128 24.40 0.61 -5.64
N SER A 129 25.21 0.38 -6.67
CA SER A 129 24.77 -0.39 -7.86
C SER A 129 24.39 -1.85 -7.54
N VAL A 130 24.83 -2.37 -6.40
CA VAL A 130 24.63 -3.75 -5.93
C VAL A 130 23.60 -3.85 -4.80
N GLU A 131 23.07 -2.73 -4.31
CA GLU A 131 22.02 -2.74 -3.28
C GLU A 131 20.65 -2.87 -3.93
N MET A 132 19.89 -3.90 -3.54
CA MET A 132 18.53 -4.13 -4.06
C MET A 132 17.54 -3.07 -3.54
N GLN A 133 17.71 -2.63 -2.30
CA GLN A 133 16.87 -1.62 -1.66
C GLN A 133 17.68 -0.83 -0.63
N ARG A 134 17.40 0.47 -0.53
CA ARG A 134 17.91 1.37 0.51
C ARG A 134 16.80 2.30 0.98
N CYS A 135 16.81 2.67 2.25
CA CYS A 135 15.87 3.65 2.78
C CYS A 135 16.55 4.61 3.76
N GLY A 136 15.90 5.76 4.01
CA GLY A 136 16.38 6.78 4.94
C GLY A 136 15.43 7.99 4.99
N TRP A 137 15.80 8.98 5.80
CA TRP A 137 15.06 10.26 5.90
C TRP A 137 15.43 11.21 4.78
N ALA A 138 14.44 11.78 4.11
CA ALA A 138 14.63 12.79 3.07
C ALA A 138 13.95 14.10 3.47
N SER A 139 14.36 15.20 2.83
CA SER A 139 13.72 16.49 3.06
C SER A 139 12.29 16.51 2.50
N PRO A 140 11.27 16.94 3.28
CA PRO A 140 9.91 17.11 2.78
C PRO A 140 9.77 18.18 1.68
N ARG A 141 10.69 19.15 1.62
CA ARG A 141 10.68 20.28 0.67
C ARG A 141 11.83 20.27 -0.35
N ASP A 142 12.67 19.23 -0.31
CA ASP A 142 13.93 19.15 -1.06
C ASP A 142 14.90 20.33 -0.78
N ASP A 143 14.79 20.95 0.40
CA ASP A 143 15.63 22.07 0.90
C ASP A 143 16.83 21.60 1.75
N GLY A 144 16.90 20.30 2.03
CA GLY A 144 17.92 19.66 2.85
C GLY A 144 17.55 19.45 4.31
N ALA A 145 16.52 20.14 4.83
CA ALA A 145 16.03 19.91 6.20
C ALA A 145 15.19 18.62 6.25
N LEU A 146 15.49 17.72 7.18
CA LEU A 146 14.78 16.44 7.33
C LEU A 146 13.44 16.60 8.05
N VAL A 147 13.31 17.66 8.87
CA VAL A 147 12.11 18.01 9.62
C VAL A 147 11.52 19.31 9.08
N TYR A 148 10.32 19.22 8.53
CA TYR A 148 9.48 20.39 8.33
C TYR A 148 8.65 20.64 9.60
N SER A 149 8.51 21.88 10.04
CA SER A 149 7.67 22.21 11.19
C SER A 149 6.88 23.50 11.01
N ILE A 150 5.60 23.48 11.39
CA ILE A 150 4.70 24.63 11.41
C ILE A 150 3.68 24.44 12.54
N ASN A 151 3.39 25.46 13.34
CA ASN A 151 2.37 25.40 14.40
C ASN A 151 2.46 24.16 15.33
N ARG A 152 3.68 23.74 15.70
CA ARG A 152 3.97 22.53 16.51
C ARG A 152 3.57 21.18 15.86
N GLN A 153 3.25 21.22 14.58
CA GLN A 153 3.12 20.07 13.70
C GLN A 153 4.46 19.85 13.01
N MET A 154 4.95 18.61 13.02
CA MET A 154 6.16 18.21 12.29
C MET A 154 5.79 17.26 11.15
N LEU A 155 6.47 17.40 10.02
CA LEU A 155 6.33 16.53 8.87
C LEU A 155 7.71 15.98 8.49
N LEU A 156 7.79 14.66 8.35
CA LEU A 156 8.98 13.93 7.94
C LEU A 156 8.70 13.18 6.62
N THR A 157 9.77 12.86 5.90
CA THR A 157 9.69 12.03 4.69
C THR A 157 10.60 10.83 4.79
N PHE A 158 10.02 9.63 4.78
CA PHE A 158 10.72 8.37 4.59
C PHE A 158 10.87 8.11 3.10
N ARG A 159 12.11 8.01 2.60
CA ARG A 159 12.41 7.68 1.20
C ARG A 159 12.96 6.27 1.10
N ALA A 160 12.34 5.46 0.25
CA ALA A 160 12.82 4.13 -0.11
C ALA A 160 13.16 4.06 -1.61
N GLU A 161 14.38 3.65 -1.91
CA GLU A 161 14.87 3.36 -3.24
C GLU A 161 14.96 1.86 -3.44
N LYS A 162 14.38 1.34 -4.53
CA LYS A 162 14.41 -0.08 -4.88
C LYS A 162 14.81 -0.28 -6.34
N LYS A 163 15.67 -1.27 -6.59
CA LYS A 163 16.01 -1.73 -7.94
C LYS A 163 14.84 -2.51 -8.55
N LEU A 164 14.46 -2.12 -9.77
CA LEU A 164 13.49 -2.81 -10.59
C LEU A 164 14.16 -4.00 -11.28
N LEU A 165 14.18 -5.12 -10.59
CA LEU A 165 14.58 -6.40 -11.17
C LEU A 165 13.43 -7.41 -11.02
N PRO A 166 12.51 -7.49 -12.00
CA PRO A 166 11.44 -8.47 -11.96
C PRO A 166 11.99 -9.90 -11.97
N ALA A 167 11.44 -10.76 -11.11
CA ALA A 167 11.86 -12.16 -11.03
C ALA A 167 11.69 -12.93 -12.35
N SER A 168 10.76 -12.50 -13.21
CA SER A 168 10.55 -13.04 -14.55
C SER A 168 11.78 -12.85 -15.45
N VAL A 169 12.39 -11.67 -15.42
CA VAL A 169 13.60 -11.35 -16.21
C VAL A 169 14.77 -12.21 -15.74
N VAL A 170 14.99 -12.29 -14.43
CA VAL A 170 16.04 -13.15 -13.85
C VAL A 170 15.83 -14.60 -14.27
N THR A 171 14.60 -15.10 -14.18
CA THR A 171 14.27 -16.49 -14.53
C THR A 171 14.47 -16.76 -16.02
N GLN A 172 14.12 -15.82 -16.90
CA GLN A 172 14.32 -15.97 -18.34
C GLN A 172 15.80 -16.05 -18.71
N VAL A 173 16.62 -15.14 -18.18
CA VAL A 173 18.07 -15.13 -18.44
C VAL A 173 18.76 -16.37 -17.84
N THR A 174 18.35 -16.78 -16.63
CA THR A 174 18.85 -18.01 -16.00
C THR A 174 18.55 -19.24 -16.85
N LYS A 175 17.33 -19.34 -17.40
CA LYS A 175 16.95 -20.46 -18.28
C LYS A 175 17.73 -20.46 -19.59
N ALA A 176 17.96 -19.30 -20.20
CA ALA A 176 18.76 -19.20 -21.42
C ALA A 176 20.21 -19.68 -21.18
N ARG A 177 20.83 -19.23 -20.09
CA ARG A 177 22.18 -19.69 -19.71
C ARG A 177 22.23 -21.16 -19.33
N ALA A 178 21.19 -21.67 -18.68
CA ALA A 178 21.12 -23.07 -18.35
C ALA A 178 21.11 -23.91 -19.64
N LEU A 179 20.31 -23.54 -20.65
CA LEU A 179 20.30 -24.22 -21.95
C LEU A 179 21.68 -24.21 -22.62
N GLU A 180 22.37 -23.07 -22.63
CA GLU A 180 23.74 -22.96 -23.15
C GLU A 180 24.72 -23.91 -22.42
N MET A 181 24.57 -24.06 -21.10
CA MET A 181 25.38 -25.01 -20.32
C MET A 181 25.01 -26.47 -20.59
N GLU A 182 23.72 -26.78 -20.79
CA GLU A 182 23.25 -28.13 -21.14
C GLU A 182 23.78 -28.57 -22.51
N GLU A 183 23.80 -27.65 -23.48
CA GLU A 183 24.36 -27.90 -24.82
C GLU A 183 25.88 -28.16 -24.77
N GLN A 184 26.62 -27.46 -23.90
CA GLN A 184 28.07 -27.62 -23.76
C GLN A 184 28.47 -28.89 -22.98
N GLN A 185 27.72 -29.24 -21.94
CA GLN A 185 28.06 -30.32 -21.01
C GLN A 185 27.37 -31.65 -21.37
N GLY A 186 26.28 -31.61 -22.16
CA GLY A 186 25.53 -32.79 -22.60
C GLY A 186 24.57 -33.37 -21.54
N PHE A 187 24.43 -32.73 -20.37
CA PHE A 187 23.51 -33.13 -19.32
C PHE A 187 22.78 -31.93 -18.72
N LYS A 188 21.61 -32.19 -18.12
CA LYS A 188 20.77 -31.14 -17.53
C LYS A 188 21.39 -30.49 -16.30
N VAL A 189 21.21 -29.17 -16.16
CA VAL A 189 21.73 -28.42 -15.01
C VAL A 189 20.99 -28.84 -13.74
N GLY A 190 21.74 -29.25 -12.70
CA GLY A 190 21.17 -29.69 -11.43
C GLY A 190 20.52 -28.53 -10.64
N ARG A 191 19.65 -28.86 -9.66
CA ARG A 191 18.96 -27.84 -8.82
C ARG A 191 19.91 -26.87 -8.12
N LYS A 192 21.04 -27.38 -7.61
CA LYS A 192 22.07 -26.56 -6.94
C LYS A 192 22.71 -25.57 -7.91
N GLN A 193 23.14 -26.06 -9.07
CA GLN A 193 23.75 -25.24 -10.12
C GLN A 193 22.76 -24.20 -10.66
N MET A 194 21.48 -24.55 -10.81
CA MET A 194 20.44 -23.60 -11.24
C MET A 194 20.25 -22.46 -10.23
N ARG A 195 20.36 -22.75 -8.92
CA ARG A 195 20.30 -21.71 -7.87
C ARG A 195 21.51 -20.78 -7.95
N GLU A 196 22.71 -21.34 -8.06
CA GLU A 196 23.95 -20.57 -8.20
C GLU A 196 23.94 -19.71 -9.48
N LEU A 197 23.46 -20.27 -10.60
CA LEU A 197 23.31 -19.54 -11.86
C LEU A 197 22.32 -18.38 -11.72
N LYS A 198 21.22 -18.59 -10.98
CA LYS A 198 20.23 -17.54 -10.73
C LYS A 198 20.80 -16.41 -9.88
N GLU A 199 21.62 -16.73 -8.88
CA GLU A 199 22.32 -15.74 -8.05
C GLU A 199 23.31 -14.93 -8.90
N GLN A 200 24.15 -15.59 -9.70
CA GLN A 200 25.07 -14.91 -10.63
C GLN A 200 24.35 -13.99 -11.62
N VAL A 201 23.27 -14.48 -12.24
CA VAL A 201 22.44 -13.67 -13.15
C VAL A 201 21.84 -12.47 -12.43
N THR A 202 21.46 -12.62 -11.16
CA THR A 202 20.93 -11.51 -10.36
C THR A 202 22.00 -10.45 -10.15
N ASP A 203 23.21 -10.84 -9.74
CA ASP A 203 24.33 -9.93 -9.47
C ASP A 203 24.78 -9.18 -10.73
N GLU A 204 24.69 -9.82 -11.90
CA GLU A 204 25.02 -9.17 -13.18
C GLU A 204 23.94 -8.19 -13.66
N LEU A 205 22.67 -8.50 -13.41
CA LEU A 205 21.56 -7.66 -13.84
C LEU A 205 21.31 -6.49 -12.89
N LEU A 206 21.69 -6.61 -11.61
CA LEU A 206 21.40 -5.63 -10.58
C LEU A 206 22.01 -4.24 -10.85
N PRO A 207 23.28 -4.09 -11.28
CA PRO A 207 23.86 -2.80 -11.65
C PRO A 207 23.14 -2.13 -12.83
N ARG A 208 22.52 -2.93 -13.70
CA ARG A 208 21.80 -2.47 -14.90
C ARG A 208 20.33 -2.17 -14.62
N ALA A 209 19.82 -2.55 -13.45
CA ALA A 209 18.43 -2.36 -13.08
C ALA A 209 18.13 -0.88 -12.78
N PHE A 210 17.01 -0.40 -13.32
CA PHE A 210 16.49 0.93 -13.02
C PHE A 210 16.10 1.04 -11.54
N THR A 211 16.20 2.23 -10.96
CA THR A 211 15.73 2.51 -9.60
C THR A 211 14.36 3.16 -9.62
N ILE A 212 13.50 2.77 -8.67
CA ILE A 212 12.30 3.53 -8.30
C ILE A 212 12.50 4.04 -6.89
N GLN A 213 12.19 5.32 -6.70
CA GLN A 213 12.06 5.94 -5.39
C GLN A 213 10.59 6.07 -5.00
N ARG A 214 10.31 5.88 -3.72
CA ARG A 214 9.00 6.11 -3.11
C ARG A 214 9.18 6.88 -1.83
N ASP A 215 8.38 7.94 -1.69
CA ASP A 215 8.35 8.77 -0.50
C ASP A 215 7.06 8.49 0.27
N THR A 216 7.21 8.29 1.57
CA THR A 216 6.11 8.11 2.53
C THR A 216 6.22 9.21 3.57
N ARG A 217 5.13 9.95 3.76
CA ARG A 217 5.10 11.05 4.73
C ARG A 217 4.72 10.56 6.12
N VAL A 218 5.27 11.23 7.13
CA VAL A 218 4.94 11.02 8.53
C VAL A 218 4.61 12.37 9.14
N TRP A 219 3.40 12.50 9.67
CA TRP A 219 2.96 13.67 10.40
C TRP A 219 3.05 13.38 11.90
N ILE A 220 3.60 14.31 12.67
CA ILE A 220 3.70 14.26 14.12
C ILE A 220 3.05 15.51 14.68
N ASP A 221 2.05 15.32 15.53
CA ASP A 221 1.41 16.35 16.32
C ASP A 221 1.93 16.29 17.76
N THR A 222 2.78 17.25 18.13
CA THR A 222 3.35 17.30 19.48
C THR A 222 2.37 17.81 20.53
N VAL A 223 1.25 18.40 20.12
CA VAL A 223 0.24 18.96 21.02
C VAL A 223 -0.74 17.86 21.44
N ASN A 224 -1.36 17.19 20.46
CA ASN A 224 -2.35 16.15 20.73
C ASN A 224 -1.76 14.74 20.78
N GLY A 225 -0.46 14.58 20.52
CA GLY A 225 0.24 13.30 20.60
C GLY A 225 -0.12 12.34 19.48
N TRP A 226 -0.34 12.84 18.26
CA TRP A 226 -0.54 12.00 17.08
C TRP A 226 0.79 11.71 16.37
N LEU A 227 0.96 10.48 15.92
CA LEU A 227 1.90 10.15 14.85
C LEU A 227 1.16 9.39 13.77
N VAL A 228 1.15 9.93 12.56
CA VAL A 228 0.38 9.40 11.44
C VAL A 228 1.31 9.11 10.26
N ILE A 229 1.26 7.90 9.73
CA ILE A 229 2.06 7.48 8.58
C ILE A 229 1.15 7.34 7.34
N ASP A 230 1.53 7.95 6.21
CA ASP A 230 0.80 7.85 4.94
C ASP A 230 1.02 6.49 4.24
N ALA A 231 0.51 5.41 4.85
CA ALA A 231 0.74 4.05 4.37
C ALA A 231 -0.56 3.23 4.29
N ALA A 232 -0.88 2.75 3.09
CA ALA A 232 -2.02 1.84 2.88
C ALA A 232 -1.75 0.41 3.38
N SER A 233 -0.48 -0.01 3.43
CA SER A 233 -0.05 -1.36 3.81
C SER A 233 0.65 -1.35 5.17
N GLN A 234 0.42 -2.41 5.94
CA GLN A 234 1.07 -2.59 7.25
C GLN A 234 2.59 -2.70 7.10
N ALA A 235 3.07 -3.44 6.09
CA ALA A 235 4.51 -3.61 5.85
C ALA A 235 5.25 -2.28 5.64
N LEU A 236 4.67 -1.34 4.89
CA LEU A 236 5.27 -0.02 4.70
C LEU A 236 5.27 0.79 6.01
N ALA A 237 4.19 0.71 6.79
CA ALA A 237 4.12 1.36 8.09
C ALA A 237 5.15 0.77 9.08
N ASP A 238 5.37 -0.54 9.03
CA ASP A 238 6.37 -1.24 9.83
C ASP A 238 7.80 -0.84 9.44
N ASP A 239 8.09 -0.68 8.14
CA ASP A 239 9.39 -0.19 7.65
C ASP A 239 9.67 1.23 8.16
N VAL A 240 8.68 2.13 8.07
CA VAL A 240 8.78 3.51 8.58
C VAL A 240 8.97 3.52 10.10
N ARG A 241 8.16 2.74 10.84
CA ARG A 241 8.29 2.59 12.29
C ARG A 241 9.65 2.04 12.68
N GLY A 242 10.16 1.06 11.94
CA GLY A 242 11.49 0.51 12.14
C GLY A 242 12.58 1.57 12.02
N LEU A 243 12.46 2.48 11.05
CA LEU A 243 13.41 3.59 10.92
C LEU A 243 13.25 4.65 12.02
N LEU A 244 12.01 4.96 12.44
CA LEU A 244 11.74 5.87 13.56
C LEU A 244 12.39 5.35 14.85
N VAL A 245 12.20 4.08 15.19
CA VAL A 245 12.78 3.45 16.39
C VAL A 245 14.31 3.40 16.31
N LYS A 246 14.89 3.22 15.11
CA LYS A 246 16.35 3.29 14.93
C LYS A 246 16.91 4.70 15.10
N SER A 247 16.14 5.72 14.73
CA SER A 247 16.59 7.11 14.72
C SER A 247 16.39 7.80 16.05
N ILE A 248 15.30 7.49 16.75
CA ILE A 248 14.88 8.13 17.98
C ILE A 248 15.04 7.14 19.12
N ASP A 249 16.02 7.39 19.98
CA ASP A 249 16.22 6.58 21.18
C ASP A 249 15.00 6.66 22.10
N GLN A 250 14.54 5.51 22.59
CA GLN A 250 13.37 5.36 23.45
C GLN A 250 12.08 6.03 22.92
N LEU A 251 11.80 5.89 21.62
CA LEU A 251 10.56 6.40 21.03
C LEU A 251 9.29 5.87 21.75
N PRO A 252 8.50 6.73 22.42
CA PRO A 252 7.32 6.32 23.18
C PRO A 252 6.10 6.11 22.27
N LEU A 253 6.22 5.23 21.29
CA LEU A 253 5.19 4.98 20.28
C LEU A 253 4.22 3.88 20.73
N ALA A 254 2.92 4.17 20.64
CA ALA A 254 1.87 3.19 20.89
C ALA A 254 0.87 3.10 19.74
N GLY A 255 0.21 1.95 19.62
CA GLY A 255 -0.97 1.83 18.75
C GLY A 255 -2.17 2.54 19.38
N VAL A 256 -3.02 3.13 18.53
CA VAL A 256 -4.32 3.65 18.96
C VAL A 256 -5.21 2.47 19.36
N GLN A 257 -5.86 2.56 20.52
CA GLN A 257 -6.81 1.56 21.01
C GLN A 257 -8.10 2.28 21.39
N VAL A 258 -9.21 1.85 20.81
CA VAL A 258 -10.55 2.42 21.04
C VAL A 258 -11.38 1.48 21.89
N VAL A 259 -12.32 2.03 22.65
CA VAL A 259 -13.21 1.24 23.53
C VAL A 259 -14.13 0.35 22.71
N ARG A 260 -14.72 0.88 21.63
CA ARG A 260 -15.62 0.13 20.75
C ARG A 260 -14.87 -0.43 19.56
N SER A 261 -14.97 -1.75 19.35
CA SER A 261 -14.40 -2.39 18.16
C SER A 261 -14.89 -1.72 16.87
N PRO A 262 -14.00 -1.30 15.95
CA PRO A 262 -14.39 -0.66 14.69
C PRO A 262 -15.33 -1.54 13.85
N VAL A 263 -15.12 -2.87 13.85
CA VAL A 263 -15.98 -3.82 13.15
C VAL A 263 -17.40 -3.80 13.72
N ALA A 264 -17.52 -3.82 15.04
CA ALA A 264 -18.81 -3.78 15.71
C ALA A 264 -19.52 -2.44 15.46
N ALA A 265 -18.77 -1.33 15.51
CA ALA A 265 -19.30 0.00 15.25
C ALA A 265 -19.81 0.16 13.82
N MET A 266 -19.00 -0.19 12.82
CA MET A 266 -19.39 -0.12 11.40
C MET A 266 -20.59 -1.03 11.09
N THR A 267 -20.65 -2.22 11.69
CA THR A 267 -21.77 -3.15 11.50
C THR A 267 -23.07 -2.56 12.06
N ASP A 268 -23.01 -1.93 13.24
CA ASP A 268 -24.16 -1.30 13.88
C ASP A 268 -24.68 -0.07 13.13
N TRP A 269 -23.79 0.77 12.60
CA TRP A 269 -24.17 1.92 11.76
C TRP A 269 -24.91 1.47 10.48
N LEU A 270 -24.45 0.37 9.86
CA LEU A 270 -25.15 -0.22 8.72
C LEU A 270 -26.49 -0.87 9.10
N LEU A 271 -26.61 -1.43 10.31
CA LEU A 271 -27.83 -2.10 10.78
C LEU A 271 -28.93 -1.10 11.15
N SER A 272 -28.55 -0.02 11.84
CA SER A 272 -29.43 1.08 12.22
C SER A 272 -29.81 1.94 11.01
N GLY A 273 -28.92 2.06 10.03
CA GLY A 273 -29.08 3.01 8.92
C GLY A 273 -28.79 4.46 9.34
N GLU A 274 -28.30 4.67 10.57
CA GLU A 274 -27.95 5.97 11.11
C GLU A 274 -26.43 6.10 11.19
N ALA A 275 -25.90 7.16 10.57
CA ALA A 275 -24.50 7.47 10.65
C ALA A 275 -24.19 8.23 11.96
N PRO A 276 -23.04 7.95 12.61
CA PRO A 276 -22.73 8.51 13.91
C PRO A 276 -22.26 9.96 13.83
N GLY A 277 -22.90 10.86 14.58
CA GLY A 277 -22.44 12.24 14.75
C GLY A 277 -22.24 12.98 13.43
N GLY A 278 -21.11 13.68 13.28
CA GLY A 278 -20.75 14.43 12.08
C GLY A 278 -20.27 13.59 10.89
N PHE A 279 -20.54 12.29 10.88
CA PHE A 279 -20.19 11.40 9.77
C PHE A 279 -21.42 10.97 8.98
N THR A 280 -21.24 10.72 7.69
CA THR A 280 -22.22 10.07 6.81
C THR A 280 -21.63 8.80 6.21
N VAL A 281 -22.47 7.80 5.97
CA VAL A 281 -22.07 6.56 5.30
C VAL A 281 -22.14 6.74 3.78
N ASP A 282 -21.09 6.36 3.08
CA ASP A 282 -20.99 6.44 1.61
C ASP A 282 -21.43 5.12 0.93
N GLN A 283 -21.12 4.99 -0.36
CA GLN A 283 -21.63 3.91 -1.24
C GLN A 283 -20.73 2.66 -1.33
N ASP A 284 -19.59 2.65 -0.63
CA ASP A 284 -18.63 1.55 -0.66
C ASP A 284 -18.61 0.81 0.70
N ALA A 285 -18.85 -0.50 0.71
CA ALA A 285 -18.76 -1.33 1.91
C ALA A 285 -18.27 -2.75 1.59
N GLU A 286 -17.59 -3.40 2.54
CA GLU A 286 -17.22 -4.82 2.46
C GLU A 286 -17.77 -5.56 3.68
N LEU A 287 -18.68 -6.51 3.45
CA LEU A 287 -19.27 -7.37 4.47
C LEU A 287 -18.66 -8.77 4.36
N ARG A 288 -18.22 -9.35 5.47
CA ARG A 288 -17.64 -10.71 5.50
C ARG A 288 -18.34 -11.58 6.54
N SER A 289 -18.63 -12.81 6.18
CA SER A 289 -19.15 -13.82 7.12
C SER A 289 -18.08 -14.24 8.13
N SER A 290 -18.48 -14.46 9.38
CA SER A 290 -17.63 -14.99 10.44
C SER A 290 -17.39 -16.51 10.37
N GLY A 291 -18.12 -17.24 9.52
CA GLY A 291 -17.98 -18.70 9.36
C GLY A 291 -16.78 -19.16 8.52
N GLU A 292 -16.47 -20.46 8.55
CA GLU A 292 -15.29 -21.08 7.90
C GLU A 292 -15.15 -20.82 6.39
N GLY A 293 -16.24 -20.42 5.70
CA GLY A 293 -16.22 -20.12 4.27
C GLY A 293 -15.80 -18.69 3.90
N GLY A 294 -15.71 -17.76 4.85
CA GLY A 294 -15.25 -16.38 4.60
C GLY A 294 -16.02 -15.61 3.51
N ALA A 295 -17.29 -15.98 3.27
CA ALA A 295 -18.11 -15.39 2.20
C ALA A 295 -18.11 -13.86 2.31
N THR A 296 -17.73 -13.18 1.23
CA THR A 296 -17.54 -11.73 1.21
C THR A 296 -18.48 -11.10 0.18
N VAL A 297 -19.22 -10.08 0.60
CA VAL A 297 -20.04 -9.23 -0.27
C VAL A 297 -19.39 -7.85 -0.29
N ARG A 298 -19.18 -7.30 -1.49
CA ARG A 298 -18.57 -5.99 -1.66
C ARG A 298 -19.51 -5.09 -2.47
N TYR A 299 -19.85 -3.96 -1.89
CA TYR A 299 -20.58 -2.86 -2.52
C TYR A 299 -19.56 -1.82 -2.98
N VAL A 300 -19.69 -1.37 -4.23
CA VAL A 300 -18.85 -0.34 -4.83
C VAL A 300 -19.75 0.58 -5.65
N GLY A 301 -19.82 1.86 -5.29
CA GLY A 301 -20.64 2.85 -5.99
C GLY A 301 -22.14 2.53 -6.01
N HIS A 302 -22.64 1.88 -4.96
CA HIS A 302 -24.05 1.53 -4.82
C HIS A 302 -24.62 2.09 -3.52
N ALA A 303 -25.85 2.61 -3.56
CA ALA A 303 -26.53 3.04 -2.34
C ALA A 303 -26.67 1.86 -1.36
N LEU A 304 -26.27 2.07 -0.11
CA LEU A 304 -26.35 1.05 0.93
C LEU A 304 -27.75 1.07 1.56
N GLU A 305 -28.69 0.39 0.91
CA GLU A 305 -30.08 0.27 1.38
C GLU A 305 -30.14 -0.47 2.72
N ALA A 306 -30.75 0.16 3.73
CA ALA A 306 -30.78 -0.36 5.11
C ALA A 306 -31.38 -1.78 5.21
N ASN A 307 -32.37 -2.11 4.37
CA ASN A 307 -32.99 -3.43 4.35
C ASN A 307 -32.03 -4.52 3.84
N ASP A 308 -31.22 -4.22 2.82
CA ASP A 308 -30.26 -5.19 2.28
C ASP A 308 -29.09 -5.38 3.25
N MET A 309 -28.62 -4.30 3.86
CA MET A 309 -27.60 -4.36 4.91
C MET A 309 -28.08 -5.22 6.08
N ARG A 310 -29.30 -4.99 6.58
CA ARG A 310 -29.90 -5.76 7.66
C ARG A 310 -29.94 -7.26 7.34
N ARG A 311 -30.41 -7.65 6.15
CA ARG A 311 -30.47 -9.06 5.74
C ARG A 311 -29.08 -9.71 5.72
N HIS A 312 -28.06 -8.99 5.27
CA HIS A 312 -26.70 -9.51 5.28
C HIS A 312 -26.11 -9.64 6.68
N ILE A 313 -26.38 -8.68 7.57
CA ILE A 313 -25.90 -8.67 8.95
C ILE A 313 -26.59 -9.74 9.79
N GLU A 314 -27.92 -9.89 9.67
CA GLU A 314 -28.69 -10.97 10.31
C GLU A 314 -28.26 -12.37 9.84
N ALA A 315 -27.78 -12.48 8.59
CA ALA A 315 -27.13 -13.69 8.08
C ALA A 315 -25.70 -13.92 8.61
N GLY A 316 -25.27 -13.18 9.64
CA GLY A 316 -23.98 -13.33 10.31
C GLY A 316 -22.79 -12.70 9.59
N LYS A 317 -23.01 -11.71 8.71
CA LYS A 317 -21.91 -10.94 8.11
C LYS A 317 -21.60 -9.70 8.95
N GLN A 318 -20.32 -9.34 9.02
CA GLN A 318 -19.83 -8.16 9.71
C GLN A 318 -19.18 -7.20 8.72
N CYS A 319 -19.25 -5.90 9.01
CA CYS A 319 -18.63 -4.86 8.20
C CYS A 319 -17.11 -4.82 8.43
N MET A 320 -16.36 -5.11 7.37
CA MET A 320 -14.90 -5.10 7.36
C MET A 320 -14.34 -3.82 6.76
N ARG A 321 -15.09 -3.12 5.91
CA ARG A 321 -14.70 -1.82 5.36
C ARG A 321 -15.96 -0.99 5.16
N LEU A 322 -15.88 0.28 5.53
CA LEU A 322 -16.97 1.23 5.35
C LEU A 322 -16.41 2.55 4.83
N ALA A 323 -16.90 2.99 3.67
CA ALA A 323 -16.65 4.35 3.22
C ALA A 323 -17.56 5.32 3.96
N MET A 324 -16.96 6.42 4.41
CA MET A 324 -17.64 7.43 5.19
C MET A 324 -17.10 8.81 4.81
N THR A 325 -17.93 9.82 5.00
CA THR A 325 -17.55 11.21 4.86
C THR A 325 -17.72 11.92 6.20
N TRP A 326 -16.71 12.68 6.61
CA TRP A 326 -16.75 13.53 7.81
C TRP A 326 -17.08 14.97 7.41
N ASP A 327 -18.13 15.54 8.00
CA ASP A 327 -18.58 16.94 7.88
C ASP A 327 -18.62 17.48 6.43
N ASN A 328 -18.92 16.63 5.44
CA ASN A 328 -18.82 16.98 4.01
C ASN A 328 -17.45 17.55 3.58
N ARG A 329 -16.39 17.23 4.33
CA ARG A 329 -15.03 17.75 4.19
C ARG A 329 -14.06 16.68 3.73
N ILE A 330 -14.09 15.49 4.33
CA ILE A 330 -13.14 14.41 4.05
C ILE A 330 -13.89 13.10 3.85
N SER A 331 -13.74 12.49 2.67
CA SER A 331 -14.18 11.12 2.42
C SER A 331 -13.03 10.14 2.63
N PHE A 332 -13.30 9.00 3.27
CA PHE A 332 -12.31 7.97 3.56
C PHE A 332 -12.96 6.59 3.74
N VAL A 333 -12.15 5.55 3.79
CA VAL A 333 -12.56 4.17 4.09
C VAL A 333 -11.98 3.74 5.43
N LEU A 334 -12.84 3.46 6.40
CA LEU A 334 -12.47 2.89 7.68
C LEU A 334 -12.25 1.38 7.56
N THR A 335 -11.31 0.85 8.32
CA THR A 335 -10.97 -0.58 8.33
C THR A 335 -10.90 -1.12 9.76
N PRO A 336 -10.87 -2.45 9.96
CA PRO A 336 -10.95 -3.08 11.28
C PRO A 336 -9.76 -2.72 12.17
N SER A 337 -8.60 -2.45 11.56
CA SER A 337 -7.34 -2.12 12.24
C SER A 337 -7.19 -0.63 12.52
N LEU A 338 -8.27 0.18 12.42
CA LEU A 338 -8.23 1.65 12.48
C LEU A 338 -7.35 2.30 11.41
N THR A 339 -6.90 1.55 10.40
CA THR A 339 -6.25 2.16 9.24
C THR A 339 -7.31 2.89 8.43
N ILE A 340 -7.06 4.16 8.14
CA ILE A 340 -7.92 4.99 7.28
C ILE A 340 -7.33 4.95 5.87
N LYS A 341 -8.15 4.64 4.87
CA LYS A 341 -7.69 4.50 3.47
C LYS A 341 -8.45 5.43 2.54
N ARG A 342 -7.85 5.75 1.39
CA ARG A 342 -8.48 6.56 0.33
C ARG A 342 -8.98 7.93 0.84
N VAL A 343 -8.22 8.55 1.75
CA VAL A 343 -8.51 9.88 2.26
C VAL A 343 -8.54 10.85 1.09
N THR A 344 -9.67 11.52 0.91
CA THR A 344 -9.94 12.43 -0.18
C THR A 344 -10.54 13.71 0.38
N PRO A 345 -9.85 14.85 0.30
CA PRO A 345 -10.43 16.13 0.65
C PRO A 345 -11.49 16.49 -0.39
N LEU A 346 -12.67 16.86 0.08
CA LEU A 346 -13.78 17.32 -0.73
C LEU A 346 -13.61 18.79 -1.10
N ASP A 347 -14.41 19.27 -2.05
CA ASP A 347 -14.18 20.55 -2.71
C ASP A 347 -14.25 21.74 -1.75
N VAL A 348 -15.01 21.64 -0.65
CA VAL A 348 -15.06 22.63 0.43
C VAL A 348 -13.66 22.95 1.01
N ILE A 349 -12.78 21.94 1.10
CA ILE A 349 -11.40 22.15 1.56
C ILE A 349 -10.54 22.72 0.43
N LYS A 350 -10.75 22.29 -0.82
CA LYS A 350 -9.95 22.76 -1.97
C LYS A 350 -10.19 24.24 -2.25
N GLU A 351 -11.40 24.72 -2.03
CA GLU A 351 -11.75 26.15 -2.16
C GLU A 351 -11.21 27.00 -1.01
N ALA A 352 -10.94 26.40 0.15
CA ALA A 352 -10.31 27.07 1.29
C ALA A 352 -8.79 27.20 1.15
N ALA A 353 -8.18 26.55 0.16
CA ALA A 353 -6.77 26.74 -0.15
C ALA A 353 -6.54 28.17 -0.66
N ASP A 354 -5.58 28.88 -0.07
CA ASP A 354 -5.33 30.28 -0.37
C ASP A 354 -4.89 30.47 -1.84
N PRO A 355 -5.70 31.10 -2.71
CA PRO A 355 -5.36 31.32 -4.11
C PRO A 355 -4.26 32.38 -4.29
N THR A 356 -3.88 33.10 -3.22
CA THR A 356 -2.89 34.19 -3.24
C THR A 356 -1.45 33.73 -3.01
N ALA A 357 -1.22 32.45 -2.69
CA ALA A 357 0.12 31.91 -2.44
C ALA A 357 1.04 32.11 -3.66
N GLN A 358 2.07 32.93 -3.46
CA GLN A 358 2.88 33.50 -4.54
C GLN A 358 4.06 32.61 -4.92
N ASN A 359 4.53 31.77 -3.98
CA ASN A 359 5.62 30.84 -4.20
C ASN A 359 5.28 29.40 -3.76
N ASP A 360 6.14 28.46 -4.15
CA ASP A 360 5.96 27.03 -3.90
C ASP A 360 6.01 26.64 -2.41
N ASP A 361 6.65 27.47 -1.57
CA ASP A 361 6.84 27.22 -0.14
C ASP A 361 5.63 27.68 0.67
N GLU A 362 5.08 28.86 0.38
CA GLU A 362 3.83 29.37 0.95
C GLU A 362 2.65 28.44 0.64
N ARG A 363 2.62 27.87 -0.57
CA ARG A 363 1.64 26.83 -0.95
C ARG A 363 1.79 25.59 -0.09
N PHE A 364 3.03 25.15 0.11
CA PHE A 364 3.32 24.00 0.96
C PHE A 364 2.88 24.26 2.42
N ASP A 365 3.22 25.43 2.96
CA ASP A 365 2.89 25.81 4.33
C ASP A 365 1.37 25.88 4.55
N SER A 366 0.65 26.45 3.59
CA SER A 366 -0.82 26.53 3.59
C SER A 366 -1.45 25.14 3.52
N ASP A 367 -0.98 24.30 2.60
CA ASP A 367 -1.48 22.93 2.42
C ASP A 367 -1.26 22.07 3.67
N VAL A 368 -0.08 22.14 4.31
CA VAL A 368 0.19 21.37 5.54
C VAL A 368 -0.68 21.89 6.68
N THR A 369 -0.82 23.20 6.84
CA THR A 369 -1.64 23.79 7.91
C THR A 369 -3.10 23.38 7.77
N LEU A 370 -3.65 23.46 6.55
CA LEU A 370 -5.02 23.05 6.26
C LEU A 370 -5.21 21.55 6.48
N MET A 371 -4.30 20.73 5.95
CA MET A 371 -4.37 19.28 6.09
C MET A 371 -4.33 18.82 7.54
N THR A 372 -3.34 19.29 8.31
CA THR A 372 -3.16 18.87 9.70
C THR A 372 -4.33 19.30 10.58
N GLY A 373 -4.82 20.54 10.41
CA GLY A 373 -5.96 21.04 11.19
C GLY A 373 -7.31 20.38 10.87
N GLU A 374 -7.53 19.91 9.65
CA GLU A 374 -8.73 19.13 9.30
C GLU A 374 -8.61 17.66 9.74
N LEU A 375 -7.44 17.04 9.56
CA LEU A 375 -7.19 15.66 10.00
C LEU A 375 -7.25 15.54 11.53
N GLU A 376 -6.71 16.50 12.28
CA GLU A 376 -6.80 16.52 13.74
C GLU A 376 -8.26 16.45 14.23
N ARG A 377 -9.12 17.33 13.69
CA ARG A 377 -10.54 17.38 14.05
C ARG A 377 -11.28 16.11 13.64
N MET A 378 -11.04 15.61 12.43
CA MET A 378 -11.61 14.35 11.95
C MET A 378 -11.21 13.16 12.83
N LEU A 379 -9.93 13.06 13.19
CA LEU A 379 -9.42 11.98 14.05
C LEU A 379 -10.02 12.06 15.45
N ALA A 380 -10.12 13.25 16.05
CA ALA A 380 -10.77 13.44 17.34
C ALA A 380 -12.25 12.98 17.29
N SER A 381 -13.02 13.42 16.30
CA SER A 381 -14.41 12.98 16.11
C SER A 381 -14.52 11.47 15.87
N LEU A 382 -13.59 10.88 15.11
CA LEU A 382 -13.59 9.45 14.81
C LEU A 382 -13.37 8.61 16.08
N ILE A 383 -12.44 9.02 16.93
CA ILE A 383 -12.19 8.33 18.20
C ILE A 383 -13.39 8.44 19.14
N ASP A 384 -14.04 9.61 19.20
CA ASP A 384 -15.22 9.84 20.02
C ASP A 384 -16.39 8.93 19.63
N ILE A 385 -16.72 8.83 18.34
CA ILE A 385 -17.79 7.92 17.87
C ILE A 385 -17.47 6.42 18.05
N LEU A 386 -16.19 6.09 18.26
CA LEU A 386 -15.72 4.76 18.61
C LEU A 386 -15.63 4.55 20.14
N GLY A 387 -16.23 5.44 20.92
CA GLY A 387 -16.33 5.33 22.38
C GLY A 387 -15.10 5.84 23.13
N GLY A 388 -14.23 6.61 22.48
CA GLY A 388 -13.01 7.15 23.06
C GLY A 388 -11.84 6.16 23.06
N GLU A 389 -10.70 6.59 23.60
CA GLU A 389 -9.53 5.73 23.74
C GLU A 389 -9.59 4.87 24.99
N GLN A 390 -9.11 3.63 24.87
CA GLN A 390 -9.12 2.70 26.00
C GLN A 390 -8.21 3.16 27.15
N ARG A 391 -7.17 3.97 26.88
CA ARG A 391 -6.30 4.55 27.91
C ARG A 391 -7.05 5.52 28.83
N ASP A 392 -7.95 6.32 28.27
CA ASP A 392 -8.75 7.27 29.03
C ASP A 392 -9.75 6.54 29.92
N SER A 393 -10.31 5.42 29.45
CA SER A 393 -11.25 4.60 30.23
C SER A 393 -10.63 3.94 31.47
N VAL A 394 -9.36 3.52 31.38
CA VAL A 394 -8.65 2.89 32.52
C VAL A 394 -8.27 3.92 33.58
N HIS A 395 -7.86 5.13 33.16
CA HIS A 395 -7.57 6.22 34.10
C HIS A 395 -8.84 6.77 34.76
N GLN A 396 -9.98 6.82 34.05
CA GLN A 396 -11.27 7.21 34.63
C GLN A 396 -11.84 6.15 35.58
N ALA A 397 -11.72 4.87 35.25
CA ALA A 397 -12.18 3.77 36.12
C ALA A 397 -11.31 3.58 37.39
N ALA A 398 -10.05 4.04 37.37
CA ALA A 398 -9.18 4.04 38.55
C ALA A 398 -9.35 5.29 39.44
N ALA A 399 -10.00 6.34 38.93
CA ALA A 399 -10.29 7.58 39.65
C ALA A 399 -11.71 7.64 40.24
N ALA A 400 -12.59 6.74 39.80
CA ALA A 400 -13.92 6.48 40.37
C ALA A 400 -13.84 5.35 41.40
#